data_AF-A0A2N5AHZ7-F1
#
_entry.id   AF-A0A2N5AHZ7-F1
#
_cell.length_a   1.000
_cell.length_b   1.000
_cell.length_c   1.000
_cell.angle_alpha   90.00
_cell.angle_beta   90.00
_cell.angle_gamma   90.00
#
_symmetry.space_group_name_H-M   'P 1'
#
loop_
_entity.id
_entity.type
_entity.pdbx_description
1 polymer ?
#
loop_
_entity_poly.entity_id
_entity_poly.type
_entity_poly.pdbx_seq_one_letter_code
_entity_poly.pdbx_strand_id
1 'polypeptide(L)'
;MKVDIDTQDVRYAEAWQGFRGTAWQTQIDVRDFIQHNYTPYEGDESFLADATPATTALWEQVMAGIRVENATHAPVDFDTNVATSITAHAAGYINQPLEKIVGLQTDQPLKRALHPFGGINMIKSAFEAYGREMDPAFEYQFTALRKTHNQGVFDVYSPDMLRCRKSGVLTGLPDGYGRGRIIGDYRRVALYGIRYLVRERELQFADLQPALERGEALEATLRLREELAEQRRALQQMQEMAARYGCDIAHPARTAREAVQWLYFAYLAAVKSQNGGAMSLGRTATFLDIYIERDLRAGRLNEQQAQELIDHFIMKIRMVRFLRTPEFDTLFSGDPIWATEVLGGMGLDGRTLVSKTTFRYLHTLHTMGPAPEPNLTVLWSQALPVAFKKYAARVSIATSSLQYENDDLMRSDFHSDDYAIACCVSPMVIGKQMQFFGARANLAKTLLYAINGGVDEKLKIQVGPKTDPLRDEVLDYDTVMASLDHFMDWLAVQYISALNII
;
A
#
# COMPACT_ATOMS: atom_id res chain seq x y z
N MET A 1 8.90 19.94 -19.69
CA MET A 1 8.42 19.67 -21.08
C MET A 1 7.03 19.02 -21.03
N LYS A 2 6.20 19.09 -22.09
CA LYS A 2 4.87 18.43 -22.14
C LYS A 2 4.94 17.10 -22.89
N VAL A 3 4.10 16.13 -22.51
CA VAL A 3 3.98 14.83 -23.19
C VAL A 3 3.51 15.06 -24.62
N ASP A 4 4.29 14.56 -25.59
CA ASP A 4 4.14 14.73 -27.04
C ASP A 4 3.58 13.47 -27.73
N ILE A 5 2.88 12.63 -26.98
CA ILE A 5 2.19 11.46 -27.54
C ILE A 5 0.93 11.93 -28.25
N ASP A 6 0.75 11.45 -29.49
CA ASP A 6 -0.48 11.65 -30.24
C ASP A 6 -1.64 10.87 -29.58
N THR A 7 -2.38 11.57 -28.74
CA THR A 7 -3.59 11.05 -28.09
C THR A 7 -4.80 10.99 -29.02
N GLN A 8 -4.65 11.44 -30.28
CA GLN A 8 -5.62 11.23 -31.36
C GLN A 8 -5.39 9.90 -32.10
N ASP A 9 -4.33 9.14 -31.79
CA ASP A 9 -4.18 7.74 -32.23
C ASP A 9 -5.44 6.95 -31.84
N VAL A 10 -5.94 6.14 -32.78
CA VAL A 10 -7.13 5.28 -32.64
C VAL A 10 -7.18 4.57 -31.29
N ARG A 11 -6.05 4.08 -30.77
CA ARG A 11 -6.01 3.37 -29.48
C ARG A 11 -6.38 4.26 -28.28
N TYR A 12 -5.92 5.51 -28.27
CA TYR A 12 -6.27 6.48 -27.24
C TYR A 12 -7.71 6.98 -27.44
N ALA A 13 -8.08 7.29 -28.68
CA ALA A 13 -9.42 7.75 -29.03
C ALA A 13 -10.51 6.71 -28.66
N GLU A 14 -10.27 5.42 -28.91
CA GLU A 14 -11.17 4.32 -28.52
C GLU A 14 -11.22 4.15 -27.00
N ALA A 15 -10.07 4.16 -26.32
CA ALA A 15 -10.01 3.96 -24.87
C ALA A 15 -10.75 5.07 -24.11
N TRP A 16 -10.64 6.31 -24.61
CA TRP A 16 -11.24 7.50 -23.99
C TRP A 16 -12.58 7.90 -24.59
N GLN A 17 -13.15 7.07 -25.47
CA GLN A 17 -14.41 7.36 -26.13
C GLN A 17 -15.52 7.64 -25.12
N GLY A 18 -16.16 8.82 -25.25
CA GLY A 18 -17.27 9.26 -24.43
C GLY A 18 -16.88 9.92 -23.10
N PHE A 19 -15.60 9.95 -22.74
CA PHE A 19 -15.13 10.67 -21.55
C PHE A 19 -15.03 12.18 -21.81
N ARG A 20 -15.25 12.95 -20.74
CA ARG A 20 -15.30 14.42 -20.68
C ARG A 20 -14.06 14.98 -19.99
N GLY A 21 -13.81 16.27 -20.18
CA GLY A 21 -12.64 16.98 -19.64
C GLY A 21 -11.44 16.91 -20.59
N THR A 22 -10.56 17.92 -20.51
CA THR A 22 -9.44 18.09 -21.45
C THR A 22 -8.08 18.16 -20.77
N ALA A 23 -8.01 18.60 -19.50
CA ALA A 23 -6.73 18.72 -18.81
C ALA A 23 -6.09 17.34 -18.63
N TRP A 24 -6.83 16.38 -18.07
CA TRP A 24 -6.35 15.00 -17.91
C TRP A 24 -5.94 14.32 -19.23
N GLN A 25 -6.38 14.77 -20.39
CA GLN A 25 -5.95 14.21 -21.69
C GLN A 25 -4.55 14.67 -22.10
N THR A 26 -4.10 15.81 -21.57
CA THR A 26 -2.84 16.48 -21.96
C THR A 26 -1.78 16.48 -20.86
N GLN A 27 -2.14 16.08 -19.64
CA GLN A 27 -1.25 15.90 -18.50
C GLN A 27 -1.78 14.81 -17.58
N ILE A 28 -0.91 14.25 -16.73
CA ILE A 28 -1.33 13.26 -15.72
C ILE A 28 -2.17 13.95 -14.64
N ASP A 29 -3.49 13.84 -14.77
CA ASP A 29 -4.45 14.35 -13.79
C ASP A 29 -5.63 13.39 -13.60
N VAL A 30 -5.44 12.35 -12.80
CA VAL A 30 -6.48 11.36 -12.51
C VAL A 30 -7.66 11.98 -11.76
N ARG A 31 -7.41 12.98 -10.92
CA ARG A 31 -8.45 13.70 -10.17
C ARG A 31 -9.37 14.46 -11.11
N ASP A 32 -8.82 15.18 -12.07
CA ASP A 32 -9.57 15.87 -13.12
C ASP A 32 -10.40 14.90 -13.97
N PHE A 33 -9.82 13.75 -14.36
CA PHE A 33 -10.55 12.68 -15.04
C PHE A 33 -11.75 12.20 -14.23
N ILE A 34 -11.55 11.90 -12.94
CA ILE A 34 -12.63 11.43 -12.07
C ILE A 34 -13.74 12.46 -12.04
N GLN A 35 -13.43 13.71 -11.67
CA GLN A 35 -14.42 14.77 -11.45
C GLN A 35 -15.33 15.04 -12.66
N HIS A 36 -14.79 14.89 -13.87
CA HIS A 36 -15.54 15.08 -15.11
C HIS A 36 -16.41 13.89 -15.53
N ASN A 37 -16.12 12.67 -15.05
CA ASN A 37 -16.64 11.43 -15.64
C ASN A 37 -17.40 10.52 -14.69
N TYR A 38 -17.17 10.62 -13.39
CA TYR A 38 -17.88 9.76 -12.44
C TYR A 38 -19.37 10.11 -12.37
N THR A 39 -20.19 9.11 -12.05
CA THR A 39 -21.62 9.29 -11.81
C THR A 39 -21.87 9.15 -10.30
N PRO A 40 -22.15 10.26 -9.57
CA PRO A 40 -22.56 10.17 -8.17
C PRO A 40 -23.75 9.22 -8.01
N TYR A 41 -23.72 8.36 -7.01
CA TYR A 41 -24.79 7.41 -6.74
C TYR A 41 -25.40 7.65 -5.36
N GLU A 42 -26.70 7.99 -5.35
CA GLU A 42 -27.46 8.28 -4.13
C GLU A 42 -28.52 7.21 -3.82
N GLY A 43 -28.62 6.19 -4.68
CA GLY A 43 -29.50 5.03 -4.47
C GLY A 43 -28.98 4.07 -3.41
N ASP A 44 -29.67 2.94 -3.25
CA ASP A 44 -29.39 1.93 -2.22
C ASP A 44 -28.73 0.66 -2.78
N GLU A 45 -28.61 -0.36 -1.95
CA GLU A 45 -27.98 -1.63 -2.29
C GLU A 45 -28.82 -2.56 -3.19
N SER A 46 -30.03 -2.16 -3.61
CA SER A 46 -30.96 -3.08 -4.29
C SER A 46 -30.49 -3.57 -5.66
N PHE A 47 -29.48 -2.91 -6.25
CA PHE A 47 -28.94 -3.28 -7.54
C PHE A 47 -27.85 -4.36 -7.44
N LEU A 48 -27.34 -4.66 -6.25
CA LEU A 48 -26.22 -5.59 -6.08
C LEU A 48 -26.59 -7.00 -6.55
N ALA A 49 -25.60 -7.68 -7.12
CA ALA A 49 -25.74 -9.04 -7.64
C ALA A 49 -24.93 -10.04 -6.80
N ASP A 50 -25.44 -11.25 -6.68
CA ASP A 50 -24.78 -12.34 -5.96
C ASP A 50 -23.49 -12.82 -6.65
N ALA A 51 -22.63 -13.47 -5.87
CA ALA A 51 -21.39 -14.10 -6.34
C ALA A 51 -21.64 -15.07 -7.50
N THR A 52 -20.73 -15.11 -8.47
CA THR A 52 -20.80 -16.13 -9.53
C THR A 52 -20.31 -17.49 -9.01
N PRO A 53 -20.67 -18.60 -9.67
CA PRO A 53 -20.10 -19.91 -9.37
C PRO A 53 -18.57 -19.92 -9.50
N ALA A 54 -18.01 -19.15 -10.44
CA ALA A 54 -16.56 -19.02 -10.62
C ALA A 54 -15.92 -18.31 -9.43
N THR A 55 -16.48 -17.19 -8.96
CA THR A 55 -16.03 -16.49 -7.74
C THR A 55 -16.04 -17.42 -6.54
N THR A 56 -17.14 -18.14 -6.32
CA THR A 56 -17.29 -19.06 -5.18
C THR A 56 -16.24 -20.19 -5.24
N ALA A 57 -16.07 -20.81 -6.41
CA ALA A 57 -15.13 -21.91 -6.59
C ALA A 57 -13.66 -21.48 -6.44
N LEU A 58 -13.31 -20.28 -6.92
CA LEU A 58 -11.98 -19.70 -6.75
C LEU A 58 -11.71 -19.36 -5.28
N TRP A 59 -12.68 -18.74 -4.60
CA TRP A 59 -12.51 -18.35 -3.21
C TRP A 59 -12.36 -19.54 -2.28
N GLU A 60 -13.11 -20.62 -2.50
CA GLU A 60 -12.97 -21.84 -1.69
C GLU A 60 -11.59 -22.48 -1.83
N GLN A 61 -11.00 -22.45 -3.03
CA GLN A 61 -9.62 -22.92 -3.25
C GLN A 61 -8.60 -22.08 -2.49
N VAL A 62 -8.77 -20.75 -2.46
CA VAL A 62 -7.90 -19.85 -1.69
C VAL A 62 -8.08 -20.07 -0.18
N MET A 63 -9.33 -20.22 0.27
CA MET A 63 -9.66 -20.46 1.69
C MET A 63 -9.04 -21.76 2.22
N ALA A 64 -8.84 -22.78 1.38
CA ALA A 64 -8.10 -23.97 1.77
C ALA A 64 -6.68 -23.66 2.25
N GLY A 65 -5.96 -22.79 1.54
CA GLY A 65 -4.63 -22.34 1.94
C GLY A 65 -4.65 -21.43 3.17
N ILE A 66 -5.63 -20.51 3.27
CA ILE A 66 -5.79 -19.65 4.45
C ILE A 66 -6.07 -20.48 5.71
N ARG A 67 -6.85 -21.55 5.61
CA ARG A 67 -7.07 -22.49 6.72
C ARG A 67 -5.78 -23.18 7.16
N VAL A 68 -4.87 -23.47 6.22
CA VAL A 68 -3.52 -23.96 6.55
C VAL A 68 -2.73 -22.90 7.30
N GLU A 69 -2.64 -21.66 6.77
CA GLU A 69 -1.90 -20.56 7.43
C GLU A 69 -2.37 -20.33 8.87
N ASN A 70 -3.69 -20.30 9.09
CA ASN A 70 -4.28 -20.10 10.41
C ASN A 70 -4.01 -21.29 11.36
N ALA A 71 -4.02 -22.52 10.86
CA ALA A 71 -3.79 -23.70 11.67
C ALA A 71 -2.31 -23.85 12.07
N THR A 72 -1.39 -23.57 11.15
CA THR A 72 0.05 -23.75 11.35
C THR A 72 0.72 -22.51 11.94
N HIS A 73 0.08 -21.34 11.86
CA HIS A 73 0.70 -20.03 12.13
C HIS A 73 1.99 -19.83 11.31
N ALA A 74 2.02 -20.36 10.09
CA ALA A 74 3.17 -20.32 9.19
C ALA A 74 2.70 -20.11 7.73
N PRO A 75 3.56 -19.59 6.85
CA PRO A 75 3.27 -19.50 5.42
C PRO A 75 2.87 -20.86 4.82
N VAL A 76 1.95 -20.87 3.84
CA VAL A 76 1.65 -22.08 3.05
C VAL A 76 2.92 -22.62 2.38
N ASP A 77 3.65 -21.72 1.72
CA ASP A 77 4.97 -21.95 1.14
C ASP A 77 5.68 -20.59 0.96
N PHE A 78 6.99 -20.62 0.70
CA PHE A 78 7.75 -19.45 0.27
C PHE A 78 8.90 -19.83 -0.66
N ASP A 79 9.45 -18.86 -1.40
CA ASP A 79 10.63 -19.10 -2.23
C ASP A 79 11.87 -19.48 -1.41
N THR A 80 12.76 -20.29 -1.96
CA THR A 80 14.01 -20.71 -1.30
C THR A 80 15.24 -19.93 -1.76
N ASN A 81 15.26 -19.50 -3.01
CA ASN A 81 16.45 -18.90 -3.64
C ASN A 81 16.14 -17.85 -4.72
N VAL A 82 14.88 -17.40 -4.83
CA VAL A 82 14.47 -16.39 -5.83
C VAL A 82 14.44 -15.02 -5.17
N ALA A 83 15.34 -14.13 -5.59
CA ALA A 83 15.28 -12.72 -5.21
C ALA A 83 14.15 -12.04 -5.99
N THR A 84 13.06 -11.68 -5.31
CA THR A 84 11.88 -11.15 -5.99
C THR A 84 12.15 -9.81 -6.66
N SER A 85 11.49 -9.61 -7.79
CA SER A 85 11.45 -8.37 -8.56
C SER A 85 10.14 -8.32 -9.32
N ILE A 86 9.86 -7.22 -10.03
CA ILE A 86 8.66 -7.09 -10.87
C ILE A 86 8.54 -8.27 -11.86
N THR A 87 9.67 -8.77 -12.37
CA THR A 87 9.76 -9.80 -13.42
C THR A 87 10.49 -11.07 -12.97
N ALA A 88 10.63 -11.31 -11.67
CA ALA A 88 11.32 -12.53 -11.18
C ALA A 88 10.50 -13.80 -11.44
N HIS A 89 9.19 -13.77 -11.23
CA HIS A 89 8.33 -14.96 -11.27
C HIS A 89 7.56 -15.11 -12.57
N ALA A 90 7.29 -16.36 -12.94
CA ALA A 90 6.33 -16.70 -14.00
C ALA A 90 4.89 -16.28 -13.62
N ALA A 91 3.97 -16.39 -14.59
CA ALA A 91 2.56 -16.17 -14.31
C ALA A 91 2.00 -17.30 -13.42
N GLY A 92 1.37 -16.93 -12.31
CA GLY A 92 0.68 -17.83 -11.39
C GLY A 92 -0.84 -17.62 -11.44
N TYR A 93 -1.59 -18.70 -11.21
CA TYR A 93 -3.05 -18.71 -11.29
C TYR A 93 -3.64 -19.51 -10.12
N ILE A 94 -4.86 -19.18 -9.71
CA ILE A 94 -5.67 -20.06 -8.85
C ILE A 94 -6.26 -21.15 -9.74
N ASN A 95 -6.96 -20.71 -10.80
CA ASN A 95 -7.59 -21.54 -11.82
C ASN A 95 -7.85 -20.66 -13.05
N GLN A 96 -6.91 -20.68 -13.99
CA GLN A 96 -6.84 -19.72 -15.11
C GLN A 96 -8.15 -19.60 -15.92
N PRO A 97 -8.87 -20.69 -16.30
CA PRO A 97 -10.14 -20.59 -17.00
C PRO A 97 -11.25 -19.81 -16.28
N LEU A 98 -11.24 -19.78 -14.95
CA LEU A 98 -12.28 -19.13 -14.14
C LEU A 98 -11.98 -17.65 -13.89
N GLU A 99 -10.72 -17.26 -13.91
CA GLU A 99 -10.29 -15.93 -13.49
C GLU A 99 -10.61 -14.83 -14.50
N LYS A 100 -11.41 -13.83 -14.10
CA LYS A 100 -11.59 -12.59 -14.89
C LYS A 100 -10.46 -11.60 -14.72
N ILE A 101 -9.90 -11.52 -13.52
CA ILE A 101 -8.73 -10.71 -13.14
C ILE A 101 -7.62 -11.66 -12.66
N VAL A 102 -6.43 -11.53 -13.26
CA VAL A 102 -5.28 -12.43 -13.08
C VAL A 102 -4.07 -11.69 -12.50
N GLY A 103 -3.12 -12.45 -11.97
CA GLY A 103 -1.89 -11.95 -11.38
C GLY A 103 -1.70 -12.44 -9.95
N LEU A 104 -0.52 -12.96 -9.63
CA LEU A 104 -0.09 -13.37 -8.29
C LEU A 104 1.34 -12.89 -8.03
N GLN A 105 1.71 -12.72 -6.74
CA GLN A 105 3.06 -12.29 -6.35
C GLN A 105 4.12 -13.30 -6.76
N THR A 106 3.83 -14.60 -6.66
CA THR A 106 4.69 -15.70 -7.09
C THR A 106 3.97 -16.55 -8.14
N ASP A 107 4.51 -17.73 -8.44
CA ASP A 107 3.95 -18.71 -9.36
C ASP A 107 2.76 -19.51 -8.78
N GLN A 108 2.51 -19.42 -7.47
CA GLN A 108 1.44 -20.17 -6.80
C GLN A 108 0.61 -19.29 -5.84
N PRO A 109 -0.68 -19.60 -5.62
CA PRO A 109 -1.50 -18.93 -4.61
C PRO A 109 -0.85 -18.97 -3.22
N LEU A 110 -0.81 -17.82 -2.53
CA LEU A 110 -0.34 -17.64 -1.15
C LEU A 110 1.14 -17.97 -0.87
N LYS A 111 1.90 -18.45 -1.87
CA LYS A 111 3.35 -18.66 -1.75
C LYS A 111 4.06 -17.31 -1.63
N ARG A 112 4.83 -17.12 -0.56
CA ARG A 112 5.48 -15.84 -0.22
C ARG A 112 6.85 -15.69 -0.91
N ALA A 113 7.16 -14.50 -1.40
CA ALA A 113 8.42 -14.23 -2.08
C ALA A 113 9.54 -13.77 -1.10
N LEU A 114 10.80 -13.91 -1.51
CA LEU A 114 11.94 -13.35 -0.76
C LEU A 114 12.24 -11.92 -1.23
N HIS A 115 12.20 -10.94 -0.30
CA HIS A 115 12.52 -9.52 -0.56
C HIS A 115 13.87 -9.13 0.06
N PRO A 116 15.01 -9.52 -0.56
CA PRO A 116 16.32 -9.43 0.09
C PRO A 116 16.88 -8.01 0.23
N PHE A 117 16.44 -7.07 -0.60
CA PHE A 117 16.94 -5.68 -0.55
C PHE A 117 16.65 -4.99 0.78
N GLY A 118 15.59 -5.39 1.48
CA GLY A 118 15.26 -4.90 2.82
C GLY A 118 16.21 -5.42 3.92
N GLY A 119 16.76 -6.62 3.75
CA GLY A 119 17.71 -7.21 4.69
C GLY A 119 17.70 -8.74 4.70
N ILE A 120 18.87 -9.35 4.55
CA ILE A 120 19.04 -10.81 4.50
C ILE A 120 18.84 -11.49 5.86
N ASN A 121 19.18 -10.80 6.96
CA ASN A 121 19.06 -11.33 8.32
C ASN A 121 17.63 -11.72 8.67
N MET A 122 16.64 -10.89 8.30
CA MET A 122 15.23 -11.21 8.57
C MET A 122 14.73 -12.38 7.73
N ILE A 123 15.25 -12.56 6.51
CA ILE A 123 14.94 -13.74 5.71
C ILE A 123 15.54 -14.97 6.39
N LYS A 124 16.79 -14.91 6.86
CA LYS A 124 17.44 -16.01 7.57
C LYS A 124 16.67 -16.42 8.82
N SER A 125 16.26 -15.45 9.64
CA SER A 125 15.42 -15.71 10.82
C SER A 125 14.07 -16.34 10.45
N ALA A 126 13.46 -15.95 9.31
CA ALA A 126 12.23 -16.59 8.84
C ALA A 126 12.48 -18.06 8.39
N PHE A 127 13.59 -18.34 7.70
CA PHE A 127 13.98 -19.70 7.33
C PHE A 127 14.16 -20.58 8.57
N GLU A 128 14.89 -20.09 9.57
CA GLU A 128 15.07 -20.78 10.86
C GLU A 128 13.73 -21.02 11.57
N ALA A 129 12.88 -19.99 11.65
CA ALA A 129 11.57 -20.08 12.31
C ALA A 129 10.62 -21.10 11.65
N TYR A 130 10.67 -21.22 10.33
CA TYR A 130 9.79 -22.12 9.57
C TYR A 130 10.48 -23.42 9.13
N GLY A 131 11.64 -23.74 9.71
CA GLY A 131 12.32 -25.03 9.51
C GLY A 131 12.80 -25.29 8.08
N ARG A 132 13.31 -24.25 7.39
CA ARG A 132 13.87 -24.37 6.03
C ARG A 132 15.31 -23.91 5.99
N GLU A 133 16.09 -24.47 5.07
CA GLU A 133 17.50 -24.12 4.87
C GLU A 133 17.65 -23.09 3.75
N MET A 134 18.44 -22.05 4.02
CA MET A 134 18.74 -21.00 3.05
C MET A 134 19.85 -21.43 2.11
N ASP A 135 19.70 -21.12 0.81
CA ASP A 135 20.75 -21.34 -0.17
C ASP A 135 21.99 -20.46 0.16
N PRO A 136 23.18 -21.04 0.39
CA PRO A 136 24.39 -20.26 0.70
C PRO A 136 24.78 -19.26 -0.39
N ALA A 137 24.48 -19.56 -1.66
CA ALA A 137 24.75 -18.63 -2.76
C ALA A 137 23.81 -17.40 -2.68
N PHE A 138 22.57 -17.60 -2.24
CA PHE A 138 21.62 -16.52 -2.00
C PHE A 138 22.07 -15.65 -0.83
N GLU A 139 22.49 -16.25 0.30
CA GLU A 139 23.05 -15.52 1.44
C GLU A 139 24.29 -14.71 1.01
N TYR A 140 25.21 -15.31 0.24
CA TYR A 140 26.41 -14.64 -0.26
C TYR A 140 26.09 -13.40 -1.11
N GLN A 141 25.08 -13.48 -1.99
CA GLN A 141 24.68 -12.34 -2.83
C GLN A 141 24.30 -11.10 -2.00
N PHE A 142 23.55 -11.27 -0.91
CA PHE A 142 23.01 -10.15 -0.12
C PHE A 142 23.80 -9.85 1.17
N THR A 143 24.91 -10.56 1.38
CA THR A 143 25.90 -10.25 2.42
C THR A 143 27.17 -9.64 1.82
N ALA A 144 27.65 -10.14 0.68
CA ALA A 144 28.94 -9.75 0.11
C ALA A 144 28.83 -8.87 -1.16
N LEU A 145 27.81 -9.07 -2.01
CA LEU A 145 27.73 -8.40 -3.32
C LEU A 145 26.78 -7.20 -3.32
N ARG A 146 25.59 -7.36 -2.74
CA ARG A 146 24.54 -6.33 -2.68
C ARG A 146 24.22 -6.00 -1.23
N LYS A 147 24.76 -4.88 -0.75
CA LYS A 147 24.38 -4.33 0.57
C LYS A 147 22.87 -4.09 0.63
N THR A 148 22.27 -4.44 1.77
CA THR A 148 20.83 -4.31 2.05
C THR A 148 20.54 -3.07 2.89
N HIS A 149 19.27 -2.66 2.93
CA HIS A 149 18.78 -1.57 3.79
C HIS A 149 19.15 -1.80 5.26
N ASN A 150 18.80 -2.96 5.81
CA ASN A 150 19.12 -3.34 7.18
C ASN A 150 20.60 -3.19 7.52
N GLN A 151 21.50 -3.73 6.69
CA GLN A 151 22.94 -3.59 6.95
C GLN A 151 23.39 -2.12 6.86
N GLY A 152 22.83 -1.34 5.92
CA GLY A 152 23.10 0.10 5.81
C GLY A 152 22.73 0.88 7.08
N VAL A 153 21.56 0.62 7.64
CA VAL A 153 21.08 1.26 8.87
C VAL A 153 21.95 0.88 10.07
N PHE A 154 22.21 -0.42 10.25
CA PHE A 154 22.95 -0.92 11.42
C PHE A 154 24.45 -0.56 11.41
N ASP A 155 25.02 -0.26 10.23
CA ASP A 155 26.39 0.28 10.14
C ASP A 155 26.51 1.73 10.66
N VAL A 156 25.40 2.48 10.71
CA VAL A 156 25.38 3.90 11.07
C VAL A 156 24.74 4.15 12.44
N TYR A 157 23.91 3.22 12.93
CA TYR A 157 23.27 3.30 14.24
C TYR A 157 24.27 3.49 15.38
N SER A 158 23.92 4.38 16.31
CA SER A 158 24.71 4.57 17.53
C SER A 158 24.43 3.49 18.58
N PRO A 159 25.35 3.26 19.53
CA PRO A 159 25.10 2.38 20.67
C PRO A 159 23.84 2.74 21.47
N ASP A 160 23.47 4.03 21.50
CA ASP A 160 22.31 4.54 22.23
C ASP A 160 21.01 4.16 21.52
N MET A 161 20.96 4.25 20.19
CA MET A 161 19.84 3.77 19.38
C MET A 161 19.62 2.27 19.58
N LEU A 162 20.70 1.49 19.61
CA LEU A 162 20.64 0.05 19.88
C LEU A 162 20.12 -0.26 21.29
N ARG A 163 20.49 0.52 22.32
CA ARG A 163 19.94 0.38 23.68
C ARG A 163 18.46 0.77 23.74
N CYS A 164 18.05 1.82 23.02
CA CYS A 164 16.64 2.22 22.91
C CYS A 164 15.80 1.12 22.25
N ARG A 165 16.33 0.53 21.18
CA ARG A 165 15.72 -0.62 20.49
C ARG A 165 15.58 -1.82 21.42
N LYS A 166 16.66 -2.20 22.10
CA LYS A 166 16.70 -3.38 22.99
C LYS A 166 15.73 -3.27 24.18
N SER A 167 15.58 -2.07 24.74
CA SER A 167 14.70 -1.84 25.89
C SER A 167 13.22 -1.69 25.53
N GLY A 168 12.92 -1.42 24.26
CA GLY A 168 11.56 -1.22 23.78
C GLY A 168 11.01 0.20 24.02
N VAL A 169 11.88 1.18 24.31
CA VAL A 169 11.46 2.60 24.35
C VAL A 169 11.26 3.15 22.94
N LEU A 170 12.06 2.69 21.98
CA LEU A 170 11.85 2.87 20.54
C LEU A 170 11.83 1.49 19.89
N THR A 171 10.68 1.06 19.37
CA THR A 171 10.54 -0.31 18.84
C THR A 171 9.70 -0.35 17.57
N GLY A 172 9.99 -1.36 16.74
CA GLY A 172 9.30 -1.57 15.48
C GLY A 172 9.63 -0.57 14.39
N LEU A 173 10.72 0.20 14.50
CA LEU A 173 11.20 1.07 13.43
C LEU A 173 11.45 0.25 12.14
N PRO A 174 11.31 0.84 10.94
CA PRO A 174 11.48 0.10 9.68
C PRO A 174 12.96 -0.11 9.30
N ASP A 175 13.73 -0.67 10.23
CA ASP A 175 15.12 -1.11 10.03
C ASP A 175 15.24 -2.61 9.69
N GLY A 176 14.16 -3.39 9.87
CA GLY A 176 14.09 -4.82 9.58
C GLY A 176 13.09 -5.21 8.48
N TYR A 177 12.46 -4.26 7.81
CA TYR A 177 11.45 -4.52 6.78
C TYR A 177 11.26 -3.28 5.90
N GLY A 178 10.57 -3.41 4.75
CA GLY A 178 10.29 -2.25 3.90
C GLY A 178 9.43 -1.20 4.62
N ARG A 179 9.76 0.08 4.50
CA ARG A 179 9.04 1.15 5.23
C ARG A 179 7.55 1.27 4.91
N GLY A 180 7.12 0.93 3.69
CA GLY A 180 5.73 1.13 3.26
C GLY A 180 5.34 2.61 3.27
N ARG A 181 4.07 2.92 3.57
CA ARG A 181 3.52 4.30 3.62
C ARG A 181 3.69 5.08 2.30
N ILE A 182 3.63 4.36 1.20
CA ILE A 182 3.66 4.90 -0.16
C ILE A 182 2.48 4.31 -0.91
N ILE A 183 1.64 5.17 -1.48
CA ILE A 183 0.55 4.77 -2.37
C ILE A 183 0.92 5.25 -3.76
N GLY A 184 1.28 4.30 -4.63
CA GLY A 184 1.38 4.57 -6.05
C GLY A 184 -0.01 4.91 -6.60
N ASP A 185 -0.11 5.87 -7.52
CA ASP A 185 -1.39 6.13 -8.18
C ASP A 185 -1.63 5.08 -9.28
N TYR A 186 -2.04 3.89 -8.86
CA TYR A 186 -2.19 2.69 -9.72
C TYR A 186 -3.20 2.90 -10.86
N ARG A 187 -4.15 3.82 -10.66
CA ARG A 187 -5.15 4.24 -11.65
C ARG A 187 -4.52 4.82 -12.91
N ARG A 188 -3.31 5.39 -12.81
CA ARG A 188 -2.59 5.96 -13.96
C ARG A 188 -2.31 4.94 -15.05
N VAL A 189 -2.01 3.69 -14.70
CA VAL A 189 -1.74 2.65 -15.71
C VAL A 189 -3.00 2.35 -16.51
N ALA A 190 -4.16 2.27 -15.84
CA ALA A 190 -5.45 2.10 -16.53
C ALA A 190 -5.81 3.32 -17.39
N LEU A 191 -5.61 4.55 -16.88
CA LEU A 191 -6.03 5.77 -17.59
C LEU A 191 -5.13 6.12 -18.78
N TYR A 192 -3.82 5.92 -18.66
CA TYR A 192 -2.81 6.42 -19.61
C TYR A 192 -2.05 5.32 -20.36
N GLY A 193 -1.94 4.11 -19.80
CA GLY A 193 -1.05 3.07 -20.31
C GLY A 193 0.44 3.33 -20.03
N ILE A 194 1.26 2.29 -20.10
CA ILE A 194 2.69 2.38 -19.75
C ILE A 194 3.46 3.33 -20.67
N ARG A 195 3.14 3.37 -21.98
CA ARG A 195 3.87 4.21 -22.94
C ARG A 195 3.80 5.69 -22.60
N TYR A 196 2.63 6.15 -22.15
CA TYR A 196 2.45 7.54 -21.73
C TYR A 196 3.26 7.87 -20.49
N LEU A 197 3.21 7.00 -19.48
CA LEU A 197 3.91 7.18 -18.21
C LEU A 197 5.44 7.13 -18.38
N VAL A 198 5.94 6.25 -19.25
CA VAL A 198 7.37 6.18 -19.60
C VAL A 198 7.81 7.50 -20.24
N ARG A 199 7.04 8.03 -21.19
CA ARG A 199 7.37 9.30 -21.85
C ARG A 199 7.37 10.46 -20.88
N GLU A 200 6.42 10.51 -19.96
CA GLU A 200 6.36 11.54 -18.92
C GLU A 200 7.59 11.49 -18.00
N ARG A 201 8.06 10.31 -17.62
CA ARG A 201 9.32 10.15 -16.85
C ARG A 201 10.56 10.58 -17.63
N GLU A 202 10.62 10.30 -18.94
CA GLU A 202 11.73 10.78 -19.79
C GLU A 202 11.79 12.31 -19.85
N LEU A 203 10.64 12.96 -19.96
CA LEU A 203 10.56 14.41 -19.99
C LEU A 203 10.95 15.04 -18.65
N GLN A 204 10.48 14.47 -17.52
CA GLN A 204 10.92 14.91 -16.19
C GLN A 204 12.41 14.72 -15.98
N PHE A 205 12.98 13.61 -16.45
CA PHE A 205 14.41 13.38 -16.41
C PHE A 205 15.16 14.44 -17.23
N ALA A 206 14.69 14.74 -18.43
CA ALA A 206 15.28 15.77 -19.29
C ALA A 206 15.16 17.18 -18.69
N ASP A 207 14.05 17.50 -18.02
CA ASP A 207 13.82 18.81 -17.37
C ASP A 207 14.85 19.12 -16.28
N LEU A 208 15.50 18.11 -15.70
CA LEU A 208 16.55 18.27 -14.69
C LEU A 208 17.95 18.55 -15.27
N GLN A 209 18.14 18.42 -16.59
CA GLN A 209 19.44 18.60 -17.23
C GLN A 209 20.06 19.99 -17.00
N PRO A 210 19.32 21.11 -17.14
CA PRO A 210 19.91 22.43 -16.95
C PRO A 210 20.43 22.66 -15.52
N ALA A 211 19.71 22.16 -14.51
CA ALA A 211 20.12 22.25 -13.11
C ALA A 211 21.38 21.41 -12.84
N LEU A 212 21.46 20.21 -13.43
CA LEU A 212 22.65 19.35 -13.37
C LEU A 212 23.87 20.06 -13.96
N GLU A 213 23.75 20.58 -15.18
CA GLU A 213 24.86 21.20 -15.92
C GLU A 213 25.37 22.49 -15.28
N ARG A 214 24.50 23.21 -14.54
CA ARG A 214 24.88 24.40 -13.77
C ARG A 214 25.36 24.09 -12.35
N GLY A 215 25.31 22.83 -11.90
CA GLY A 215 25.70 22.44 -10.54
C GLY A 215 24.71 22.88 -9.45
N GLU A 216 23.46 23.13 -9.80
CA GLU A 216 22.42 23.58 -8.86
C GLU A 216 21.88 22.40 -8.05
N ALA A 217 21.96 22.49 -6.72
CA ALA A 217 21.55 21.44 -5.79
C ALA A 217 22.07 20.04 -6.19
N LEU A 218 23.36 19.98 -6.58
CA LEU A 218 23.94 18.89 -7.38
C LEU A 218 23.61 17.48 -6.89
N GLU A 219 23.79 17.17 -5.61
CA GLU A 219 23.49 15.84 -5.05
C GLU A 219 22.01 15.47 -5.15
N ALA A 220 21.11 16.42 -4.84
CA ALA A 220 19.67 16.21 -4.95
C ALA A 220 19.24 16.02 -6.41
N THR A 221 19.82 16.79 -7.33
CA THR A 221 19.57 16.67 -8.77
C THR A 221 20.06 15.33 -9.31
N LEU A 222 21.27 14.88 -8.94
CA LEU A 222 21.82 13.58 -9.32
C LEU A 222 20.93 12.43 -8.82
N ARG A 223 20.56 12.46 -7.52
CA ARG A 223 19.68 11.45 -6.92
C ARG A 223 18.33 11.38 -7.62
N LEU A 224 17.68 12.52 -7.84
CA LEU A 224 16.36 12.55 -8.49
C LEU A 224 16.42 12.03 -9.94
N ARG A 225 17.51 12.31 -10.67
CA ARG A 225 17.71 11.76 -12.02
C ARG A 225 17.85 10.24 -12.01
N GLU A 226 18.61 9.68 -11.08
CA GLU A 226 18.72 8.22 -10.90
C GLU A 226 17.36 7.61 -10.54
N GLU A 227 16.63 8.20 -9.58
CA GLU A 227 15.29 7.77 -9.20
C GLU A 227 14.31 7.78 -10.37
N LEU A 228 14.32 8.82 -11.22
CA LEU A 228 13.48 8.89 -12.42
C LEU A 228 13.86 7.82 -13.46
N ALA A 229 15.15 7.51 -13.60
CA ALA A 229 15.61 6.45 -14.49
C ALA A 229 15.16 5.05 -13.99
N GLU A 230 15.22 4.80 -12.67
CA GLU A 230 14.68 3.58 -12.05
C GLU A 230 13.16 3.50 -12.18
N GLN A 231 12.43 4.60 -12.00
CA GLN A 231 10.98 4.64 -12.20
C GLN A 231 10.61 4.31 -13.66
N ARG A 232 11.35 4.85 -14.64
CA ARG A 232 11.17 4.51 -16.05
C ARG A 232 11.39 3.02 -16.30
N ARG A 233 12.46 2.44 -15.75
CA ARG A 233 12.76 1.01 -15.88
C ARG A 233 11.68 0.15 -15.23
N ALA A 234 11.19 0.53 -14.05
CA ALA A 234 10.12 -0.16 -13.37
C ALA A 234 8.82 -0.16 -14.19
N LEU A 235 8.45 0.96 -14.83
CA LEU A 235 7.30 1.02 -15.73
C LEU A 235 7.43 0.04 -16.91
N GLN A 236 8.62 -0.08 -17.50
CA GLN A 236 8.88 -1.05 -18.57
C GLN A 236 8.78 -2.50 -18.05
N GLN A 237 9.30 -2.77 -16.86
CA GLN A 237 9.16 -4.07 -16.20
C GLN A 237 7.70 -4.41 -15.87
N MET A 238 6.84 -3.43 -15.57
CA MET A 238 5.39 -3.66 -15.41
C MET A 238 4.78 -4.21 -16.70
N GLN A 239 5.19 -3.67 -17.86
CA GLN A 239 4.72 -4.15 -19.16
C GLN A 239 5.22 -5.58 -19.44
N GLU A 240 6.49 -5.89 -19.14
CA GLU A 240 7.03 -7.25 -19.23
C GLU A 240 6.29 -8.23 -18.33
N MET A 241 5.98 -7.82 -17.09
CA MET A 241 5.23 -8.63 -16.14
C MET A 241 3.82 -8.92 -16.66
N ALA A 242 3.08 -7.90 -17.12
CA ALA A 242 1.73 -8.06 -17.66
C ALA A 242 1.72 -8.95 -18.92
N ALA A 243 2.75 -8.86 -19.76
CA ALA A 243 2.87 -9.69 -20.96
C ALA A 243 2.96 -11.20 -20.63
N ARG A 244 3.52 -11.59 -19.48
CA ARG A 244 3.52 -13.00 -19.01
C ARG A 244 2.12 -13.53 -18.72
N TYR A 245 1.18 -12.65 -18.45
CA TYR A 245 -0.25 -12.94 -18.28
C TYR A 245 -1.04 -12.72 -19.58
N GLY A 246 -0.37 -12.52 -20.72
CA GLY A 246 -1.01 -12.31 -22.02
C GLY A 246 -1.67 -10.94 -22.19
N CYS A 247 -1.28 -9.94 -21.38
CA CYS A 247 -1.86 -8.59 -21.42
C CYS A 247 -0.83 -7.58 -21.95
N ASP A 248 -1.23 -6.80 -22.96
CA ASP A 248 -0.47 -5.63 -23.42
C ASP A 248 -1.03 -4.36 -22.78
N ILE A 249 -0.27 -3.81 -21.82
CA ILE A 249 -0.65 -2.61 -21.06
C ILE A 249 0.09 -1.34 -21.55
N ALA A 250 0.69 -1.38 -22.74
CA ALA A 250 1.35 -0.21 -23.33
C ALA A 250 0.40 0.97 -23.52
N HIS A 251 -0.88 0.68 -23.79
CA HIS A 251 -1.95 1.65 -24.06
C HIS A 251 -2.98 1.69 -22.93
N PRO A 252 -3.75 2.79 -22.82
CA PRO A 252 -4.79 2.92 -21.81
C PRO A 252 -5.87 1.85 -21.96
N ALA A 253 -6.53 1.53 -20.84
CA ALA A 253 -7.60 0.55 -20.78
C ALA A 253 -8.84 0.98 -21.57
N ARG A 254 -9.39 0.08 -22.38
CA ARG A 254 -10.54 0.30 -23.26
C ARG A 254 -11.84 -0.25 -22.72
N THR A 255 -11.80 -1.13 -21.73
CA THR A 255 -12.99 -1.74 -21.10
C THR A 255 -12.86 -1.71 -19.58
N ALA A 256 -13.95 -1.97 -18.87
CA ALA A 256 -13.94 -2.11 -17.42
C ALA A 256 -13.02 -3.25 -16.96
N ARG A 257 -12.99 -4.37 -17.68
CA ARG A 257 -12.08 -5.48 -17.37
C ARG A 257 -10.62 -5.05 -17.50
N GLU A 258 -10.26 -4.36 -18.59
CA GLU A 258 -8.91 -3.83 -18.76
C GLU A 258 -8.59 -2.79 -17.68
N ALA A 259 -9.53 -1.90 -17.32
CA ALA A 259 -9.27 -0.86 -16.31
C ALA A 259 -8.96 -1.46 -14.92
N VAL A 260 -9.75 -2.46 -14.50
CA VAL A 260 -9.50 -3.20 -13.25
C VAL A 260 -8.16 -3.95 -13.32
N GLN A 261 -7.89 -4.65 -14.43
CA GLN A 261 -6.68 -5.45 -14.60
C GLN A 261 -5.40 -4.59 -14.67
N TRP A 262 -5.44 -3.42 -15.31
CA TRP A 262 -4.28 -2.54 -15.51
C TRP A 262 -3.91 -1.87 -14.19
N LEU A 263 -4.93 -1.43 -13.45
CA LEU A 263 -4.77 -0.93 -12.09
C LEU A 263 -4.18 -2.03 -11.20
N TYR A 264 -4.72 -3.25 -11.26
CA TYR A 264 -4.20 -4.35 -10.48
C TYR A 264 -2.74 -4.69 -10.84
N PHE A 265 -2.36 -4.69 -12.13
CA PHE A 265 -0.97 -4.92 -12.51
C PHE A 265 -0.01 -3.86 -11.95
N ALA A 266 -0.43 -2.59 -11.91
CA ALA A 266 0.37 -1.54 -11.28
C ALA A 266 0.59 -1.81 -9.78
N TYR A 267 -0.46 -2.24 -9.07
CA TYR A 267 -0.37 -2.64 -7.66
C TYR A 267 0.44 -3.93 -7.47
N LEU A 268 0.26 -4.92 -8.35
CA LEU A 268 0.98 -6.19 -8.34
C LEU A 268 2.49 -5.99 -8.47
N ALA A 269 2.92 -5.08 -9.33
CA ALA A 269 4.34 -4.73 -9.45
C ALA A 269 4.91 -4.14 -8.16
N ALA A 270 4.12 -3.35 -7.42
CA ALA A 270 4.51 -2.84 -6.11
C ALA A 270 4.67 -3.98 -5.09
N VAL A 271 3.67 -4.85 -4.95
CA VAL A 271 3.73 -5.97 -3.96
C VAL A 271 4.64 -7.13 -4.39
N LYS A 272 5.10 -7.17 -5.65
CA LYS A 272 6.17 -8.07 -6.10
C LYS A 272 7.56 -7.54 -5.76
N SER A 273 7.76 -6.23 -5.75
CA SER A 273 9.08 -5.61 -5.59
C SER A 273 9.35 -5.10 -4.17
N GLN A 274 8.32 -4.75 -3.40
CA GLN A 274 8.43 -4.16 -2.07
C GLN A 274 7.61 -4.95 -1.05
N ASN A 275 8.12 -5.06 0.19
CA ASN A 275 7.46 -5.72 1.32
C ASN A 275 7.14 -4.73 2.46
N GLY A 276 6.60 -3.56 2.09
CA GLY A 276 6.30 -2.47 3.00
C GLY A 276 5.50 -2.92 4.23
N GLY A 277 5.69 -2.22 5.37
CA GLY A 277 4.85 -2.41 6.55
C GLY A 277 3.37 -2.20 6.23
N ALA A 278 3.05 -1.26 5.34
CA ALA A 278 1.73 -1.10 4.74
C ALA A 278 1.84 -0.87 3.23
N MET A 279 1.06 -1.64 2.44
CA MET A 279 1.02 -1.58 0.98
C MET A 279 -0.40 -1.20 0.52
N SER A 280 -0.82 0.03 0.81
CA SER A 280 -2.21 0.46 0.61
C SER A 280 -2.58 0.62 -0.86
N LEU A 281 -3.83 0.30 -1.20
CA LEU A 281 -4.36 0.31 -2.56
C LEU A 281 -4.73 1.73 -3.03
N GLY A 282 -5.24 2.58 -2.13
CA GLY A 282 -5.55 3.97 -2.42
C GLY A 282 -7.05 4.26 -2.48
N ARG A 283 -7.50 4.92 -3.56
CA ARG A 283 -8.89 5.34 -3.81
C ARG A 283 -9.31 4.99 -5.23
N THR A 284 -9.81 3.77 -5.41
CA THR A 284 -9.93 3.14 -6.72
C THR A 284 -11.38 2.85 -7.13
N ALA A 285 -12.29 2.64 -6.17
CA ALA A 285 -13.68 2.27 -6.46
C ALA A 285 -14.41 3.25 -7.40
N THR A 286 -14.41 4.55 -7.08
CA THR A 286 -15.09 5.58 -7.89
C THR A 286 -14.43 5.80 -9.25
N PHE A 287 -13.11 5.59 -9.35
CA PHE A 287 -12.39 5.62 -10.62
C PHE A 287 -12.80 4.46 -11.53
N LEU A 288 -12.85 3.24 -11.00
CA LEU A 288 -13.23 2.05 -11.76
C LEU A 288 -14.72 2.09 -12.17
N ASP A 289 -15.57 2.73 -11.36
CA ASP A 289 -16.99 2.89 -11.67
C ASP A 289 -17.22 3.62 -13.00
N ILE A 290 -16.35 4.56 -13.38
CA ILE A 290 -16.43 5.28 -14.66
C ILE A 290 -16.41 4.31 -15.84
N TYR A 291 -15.52 3.32 -15.80
CA TYR A 291 -15.38 2.32 -16.85
C TYR A 291 -16.51 1.29 -16.79
N ILE A 292 -16.88 0.85 -15.58
CA ILE A 292 -17.97 -0.11 -15.37
C ILE A 292 -19.31 0.48 -15.85
N GLU A 293 -19.64 1.70 -15.47
CA GLU A 293 -20.87 2.37 -15.85
C GLU A 293 -20.94 2.60 -17.36
N ARG A 294 -19.81 2.95 -18.01
CA ARG A 294 -19.74 3.05 -19.47
C ARG A 294 -20.06 1.71 -20.15
N ASP A 295 -19.47 0.62 -19.67
CA ASP A 295 -19.66 -0.70 -20.27
C ASP A 295 -21.05 -1.30 -19.97
N LEU A 296 -21.64 -0.99 -18.80
CA LEU A 296 -23.04 -1.29 -18.48
C LEU A 296 -23.99 -0.57 -19.44
N ARG A 297 -23.81 0.74 -19.67
CA ARG A 297 -24.64 1.52 -20.60
C ARG A 297 -24.50 1.06 -22.06
N ALA A 298 -23.31 0.58 -22.43
CA ALA A 298 -23.06 0.01 -23.75
C ALA A 298 -23.54 -1.44 -23.90
N GLY A 299 -24.10 -2.06 -22.85
CA GLY A 299 -24.55 -3.45 -22.87
C GLY A 299 -23.42 -4.48 -23.00
N ARG A 300 -22.17 -4.08 -22.73
CA ARG A 300 -20.98 -4.97 -22.77
C ARG A 300 -20.83 -5.81 -21.52
N LEU A 301 -21.37 -5.31 -20.41
CA LEU A 301 -21.44 -5.97 -19.12
C LEU A 301 -22.86 -5.90 -18.58
N ASN A 302 -23.22 -6.88 -17.77
CA ASN A 302 -24.33 -6.77 -16.83
C ASN A 302 -23.82 -6.58 -15.40
N GLU A 303 -24.73 -6.36 -14.46
CA GLU A 303 -24.38 -6.08 -13.08
C GLU A 303 -23.65 -7.24 -12.38
N GLN A 304 -24.04 -8.48 -12.64
CA GLN A 304 -23.37 -9.66 -12.08
C GLN A 304 -21.94 -9.81 -12.60
N GLN A 305 -21.71 -9.52 -13.87
CA GLN A 305 -20.36 -9.50 -14.46
C GLN A 305 -19.53 -8.35 -13.90
N ALA A 306 -20.13 -7.18 -13.64
CA ALA A 306 -19.46 -6.08 -12.96
C ALA A 306 -19.05 -6.47 -11.52
N GLN A 307 -19.94 -7.13 -10.77
CA GLN A 307 -19.60 -7.65 -9.45
C GLN A 307 -18.50 -8.71 -9.52
N GLU A 308 -18.54 -9.64 -10.49
CA GLU A 308 -17.49 -10.66 -10.68
C GLU A 308 -16.10 -10.04 -10.92
N LEU A 309 -16.01 -8.95 -11.69
CA LEU A 309 -14.75 -8.22 -11.88
C LEU A 309 -14.21 -7.67 -10.55
N ILE A 310 -15.09 -7.08 -9.72
CA ILE A 310 -14.70 -6.53 -8.42
C ILE A 310 -14.36 -7.65 -7.43
N ASP A 311 -15.15 -8.73 -7.38
CA ASP A 311 -14.87 -9.88 -6.53
C ASP A 311 -13.51 -10.49 -6.87
N HIS A 312 -13.20 -10.71 -8.15
CA HIS A 312 -11.92 -11.30 -8.54
C HIS A 312 -10.75 -10.35 -8.29
N PHE A 313 -10.95 -9.04 -8.45
CA PHE A 313 -9.95 -8.04 -8.07
C PHE A 313 -9.68 -8.07 -6.57
N ILE A 314 -10.72 -7.96 -5.75
CA ILE A 314 -10.60 -7.97 -4.28
C ILE A 314 -10.07 -9.31 -3.76
N MET A 315 -10.43 -10.43 -4.40
CA MET A 315 -9.85 -11.75 -4.11
C MET A 315 -8.33 -11.74 -4.26
N LYS A 316 -7.80 -11.11 -5.32
CA LYS A 316 -6.35 -10.98 -5.49
C LYS A 316 -5.71 -10.10 -4.43
N ILE A 317 -6.39 -9.04 -3.99
CA ILE A 317 -5.91 -8.20 -2.89
C ILE A 317 -5.87 -9.01 -1.57
N ARG A 318 -6.89 -9.84 -1.31
CA ARG A 318 -6.96 -10.76 -0.14
C ARG A 318 -5.83 -11.80 -0.12
N MET A 319 -5.18 -12.06 -1.25
CA MET A 319 -4.12 -13.05 -1.39
C MET A 319 -2.71 -12.49 -1.29
N VAL A 320 -2.55 -11.18 -1.12
CA VAL A 320 -1.21 -10.60 -0.93
C VAL A 320 -0.62 -11.11 0.38
N ARG A 321 0.63 -11.58 0.34
CA ARG A 321 1.38 -12.11 1.47
C ARG A 321 2.83 -11.66 1.42
N PHE A 322 3.46 -11.53 2.59
CA PHE A 322 4.90 -11.26 2.71
C PHE A 322 5.53 -12.22 3.70
N LEU A 323 6.72 -12.72 3.41
CA LEU A 323 7.47 -13.51 4.39
C LEU A 323 7.89 -12.59 5.55
N ARG A 324 7.44 -12.93 6.76
CA ARG A 324 7.70 -12.18 8.00
C ARG A 324 8.35 -13.08 9.04
N THR A 325 9.08 -12.46 9.97
CA THR A 325 9.63 -13.15 11.15
C THR A 325 8.58 -13.19 12.26
N PRO A 326 8.67 -14.15 13.20
CA PRO A 326 7.80 -14.17 14.38
C PRO A 326 7.83 -12.85 15.18
N GLU A 327 8.98 -12.17 15.20
CA GLU A 327 9.13 -10.86 15.86
C GLU A 327 8.27 -9.78 15.20
N PHE A 328 8.22 -9.74 13.86
CA PHE A 328 7.33 -8.85 13.13
C PHE A 328 5.86 -9.13 13.49
N ASP A 329 5.48 -10.40 13.57
CA ASP A 329 4.11 -10.80 13.88
C ASP A 329 3.70 -10.42 15.32
N THR A 330 4.64 -10.29 16.26
CA THR A 330 4.33 -9.75 17.60
C THR A 330 4.07 -8.24 17.59
N LEU A 331 4.69 -7.49 16.67
CA LEU A 331 4.50 -6.05 16.51
C LEU A 331 3.25 -5.74 15.68
N PHE A 332 2.99 -6.57 14.67
CA PHE A 332 1.96 -6.43 13.65
C PHE A 332 1.23 -7.77 13.49
N SER A 333 0.38 -8.10 14.47
CA SER A 333 -0.29 -9.39 14.53
C SER A 333 -1.40 -9.55 13.48
N GLY A 334 -1.65 -10.80 13.10
CA GLY A 334 -2.74 -11.17 12.19
C GLY A 334 -2.37 -11.20 10.71
N ASP A 335 -1.07 -11.31 10.38
CA ASP A 335 -0.54 -11.28 9.01
C ASP A 335 -1.04 -10.10 8.16
N PRO A 336 -0.98 -8.85 8.69
CA PRO A 336 -1.58 -7.69 8.03
C PRO A 336 -0.76 -7.23 6.82
N ILE A 337 -1.47 -6.73 5.81
CA ILE A 337 -0.89 -6.13 4.59
C ILE A 337 -1.17 -4.62 4.54
N TRP A 338 -2.30 -4.22 5.13
CA TRP A 338 -2.93 -2.91 4.97
C TRP A 338 -3.05 -2.53 3.50
N ALA A 339 -3.71 -3.38 2.72
CA ALA A 339 -4.14 -3.07 1.37
C ALA A 339 -5.35 -2.11 1.42
N THR A 340 -5.17 -0.97 2.09
CA THR A 340 -6.21 -0.01 2.42
C THR A 340 -6.79 0.63 1.18
N GLU A 341 -8.12 0.53 1.05
CA GLU A 341 -8.92 1.19 0.01
C GLU A 341 -9.91 2.14 0.69
N VAL A 342 -9.92 3.40 0.24
CA VAL A 342 -10.87 4.40 0.73
C VAL A 342 -12.09 4.50 -0.19
N LEU A 343 -13.28 4.51 0.41
CA LEU A 343 -14.58 4.46 -0.27
C LEU A 343 -15.40 5.70 0.03
N GLY A 344 -16.07 6.23 -1.00
CA GLY A 344 -17.01 7.36 -0.83
C GLY A 344 -16.28 8.68 -0.61
N GLY A 345 -16.66 9.41 0.45
CA GLY A 345 -16.30 10.81 0.69
C GLY A 345 -17.11 11.79 -0.16
N MET A 346 -16.83 13.09 -0.02
CA MET A 346 -17.45 14.16 -0.80
C MET A 346 -16.43 14.83 -1.72
N GLY A 347 -16.89 15.42 -2.81
CA GLY A 347 -16.10 16.32 -3.65
C GLY A 347 -15.94 17.70 -3.01
N LEU A 348 -14.95 18.46 -3.44
CA LEU A 348 -14.84 19.89 -3.10
C LEU A 348 -16.02 20.70 -3.68
N ASP A 349 -16.67 20.18 -4.71
CA ASP A 349 -17.87 20.76 -5.35
C ASP A 349 -19.18 20.42 -4.62
N GLY A 350 -19.12 19.66 -3.51
CA GLY A 350 -20.27 19.26 -2.71
C GLY A 350 -21.01 18.02 -3.19
N ARG A 351 -20.70 17.46 -4.37
CA ARG A 351 -21.27 16.18 -4.81
C ARG A 351 -20.65 15.03 -4.02
N THR A 352 -21.41 13.97 -3.78
CA THR A 352 -20.85 12.75 -3.17
C THR A 352 -19.91 12.04 -4.14
N LEU A 353 -18.80 11.48 -3.65
CA LEU A 353 -17.93 10.58 -4.42
C LEU A 353 -18.32 9.10 -4.25
N VAL A 354 -19.44 8.81 -3.58
CA VAL A 354 -20.10 7.51 -3.58
C VAL A 354 -20.55 7.16 -5.01
N SER A 355 -20.28 5.92 -5.42
CA SER A 355 -20.63 5.38 -6.72
C SER A 355 -21.28 4.01 -6.57
N LYS A 356 -21.76 3.37 -7.65
CA LYS A 356 -22.23 1.99 -7.53
C LYS A 356 -21.09 1.05 -7.11
N THR A 357 -19.90 1.28 -7.62
CA THR A 357 -18.73 0.46 -7.27
C THR A 357 -18.33 0.59 -5.79
N THR A 358 -18.61 1.70 -5.10
CA THR A 358 -18.39 1.74 -3.64
C THR A 358 -19.29 0.74 -2.89
N PHE A 359 -20.52 0.50 -3.36
CA PHE A 359 -21.36 -0.58 -2.84
C PHE A 359 -20.83 -1.96 -3.24
N ARG A 360 -20.38 -2.15 -4.49
CA ARG A 360 -19.80 -3.43 -4.97
C ARG A 360 -18.59 -3.87 -4.15
N TYR A 361 -17.74 -2.92 -3.74
CA TYR A 361 -16.57 -3.17 -2.87
C TYR A 361 -17.02 -3.67 -1.49
N LEU A 362 -17.96 -2.97 -0.84
CA LEU A 362 -18.52 -3.41 0.43
C LEU A 362 -19.23 -4.78 0.29
N HIS A 363 -19.87 -5.03 -0.85
CA HIS A 363 -20.57 -6.28 -1.15
C HIS A 363 -19.63 -7.48 -1.27
N THR A 364 -18.32 -7.27 -1.46
CA THR A 364 -17.33 -8.36 -1.42
C THR A 364 -17.26 -9.06 -0.06
N LEU A 365 -17.70 -8.38 1.01
CA LEU A 365 -17.83 -8.96 2.35
C LEU A 365 -19.08 -9.85 2.48
N HIS A 366 -19.97 -9.83 1.50
CA HIS A 366 -21.09 -10.74 1.33
C HIS A 366 -20.75 -11.86 0.34
N THR A 367 -20.34 -11.52 -0.89
CA THR A 367 -20.07 -12.48 -1.97
C THR A 367 -18.95 -13.47 -1.64
N MET A 368 -17.92 -13.02 -0.91
CA MET A 368 -16.77 -13.83 -0.47
C MET A 368 -16.64 -13.88 1.05
N GLY A 369 -17.66 -13.42 1.78
CA GLY A 369 -17.65 -13.36 3.25
C GLY A 369 -16.68 -12.34 3.86
N PRO A 370 -16.72 -12.17 5.19
CA PRO A 370 -15.88 -11.23 5.93
C PRO A 370 -14.39 -11.50 5.74
N ALA A 371 -13.61 -10.43 5.61
CA ALA A 371 -12.16 -10.51 5.54
C ALA A 371 -11.52 -9.23 6.11
N PRO A 372 -10.35 -9.34 6.75
CA PRO A 372 -9.61 -8.17 7.24
C PRO A 372 -8.94 -7.37 6.11
N GLU A 373 -8.67 -8.02 4.97
CA GLU A 373 -8.11 -7.40 3.77
C GLU A 373 -9.11 -7.48 2.60
N PRO A 374 -9.08 -6.53 1.65
CA PRO A 374 -8.49 -5.21 1.81
C PRO A 374 -9.07 -4.48 3.04
N ASN A 375 -8.27 -3.65 3.67
CA ASN A 375 -8.74 -2.78 4.74
C ASN A 375 -9.68 -1.69 4.18
N LEU A 376 -10.99 -1.97 4.12
CA LEU A 376 -12.00 -1.09 3.54
C LEU A 376 -12.32 0.08 4.48
N THR A 377 -12.10 1.29 3.98
CA THR A 377 -12.20 2.54 4.76
C THR A 377 -13.26 3.45 4.20
N VAL A 378 -14.34 3.67 4.92
CA VAL A 378 -15.35 4.65 4.51
C VAL A 378 -14.88 6.05 4.90
N LEU A 379 -14.69 6.91 3.90
CA LEU A 379 -14.49 8.35 4.11
C LEU A 379 -15.83 8.96 4.48
N TRP A 380 -16.06 9.09 5.78
CA TRP A 380 -17.33 9.46 6.36
C TRP A 380 -17.52 10.97 6.35
N SER A 381 -18.64 11.43 5.77
CA SER A 381 -19.11 12.80 5.85
C SER A 381 -20.57 12.83 6.30
N GLN A 382 -20.94 13.89 7.02
CA GLN A 382 -22.33 14.19 7.35
C GLN A 382 -23.20 14.39 6.11
N ALA A 383 -22.61 14.74 4.96
CA ALA A 383 -23.33 14.94 3.70
C ALA A 383 -23.42 13.68 2.83
N LEU A 384 -22.85 12.53 3.24
CA LEU A 384 -22.97 11.30 2.46
C LEU A 384 -24.45 10.89 2.25
N PRO A 385 -24.79 10.26 1.11
CA PRO A 385 -26.12 9.72 0.88
C PRO A 385 -26.55 8.79 2.01
N VAL A 386 -27.78 8.99 2.50
CA VAL A 386 -28.32 8.22 3.63
C VAL A 386 -28.35 6.72 3.35
N ALA A 387 -28.63 6.33 2.10
CA ALA A 387 -28.62 4.95 1.68
C ALA A 387 -27.24 4.30 1.86
N PHE A 388 -26.18 4.96 1.40
CA PHE A 388 -24.81 4.47 1.59
C PHE A 388 -24.40 4.40 3.06
N LYS A 389 -24.74 5.42 3.87
CA LYS A 389 -24.50 5.40 5.32
C LYS A 389 -25.15 4.17 5.99
N LYS A 390 -26.42 3.90 5.66
CA LYS A 390 -27.16 2.76 6.19
C LYS A 390 -26.56 1.43 5.73
N TYR A 391 -26.17 1.33 4.47
CA TYR A 391 -25.56 0.12 3.93
C TYR A 391 -24.19 -0.16 4.57
N ALA A 392 -23.30 0.84 4.66
CA ALA A 392 -22.03 0.72 5.37
C ALA A 392 -22.23 0.28 6.82
N ALA A 393 -23.16 0.91 7.56
CA ALA A 393 -23.50 0.51 8.92
C ALA A 393 -24.01 -0.94 8.99
N ARG A 394 -24.85 -1.38 8.05
CA ARG A 394 -25.34 -2.77 7.97
C ARG A 394 -24.20 -3.76 7.74
N VAL A 395 -23.27 -3.44 6.83
CA VAL A 395 -22.08 -4.26 6.56
C VAL A 395 -21.20 -4.32 7.81
N SER A 396 -20.99 -3.20 8.52
CA SER A 396 -20.29 -3.21 9.81
C SER A 396 -20.97 -4.10 10.84
N ILE A 397 -22.29 -4.02 11.01
CA ILE A 397 -23.05 -4.89 11.92
C ILE A 397 -22.85 -6.38 11.55
N ALA A 398 -22.90 -6.69 10.26
CA ALA A 398 -22.82 -8.08 9.79
C ALA A 398 -21.40 -8.67 9.87
N THR A 399 -20.35 -7.85 9.72
CA THR A 399 -19.00 -8.34 9.41
C THR A 399 -17.90 -7.79 10.30
N SER A 400 -18.12 -6.66 10.99
CA SER A 400 -17.10 -5.92 11.75
C SER A 400 -15.80 -5.65 10.97
N SER A 401 -15.88 -5.58 9.63
CA SER A 401 -14.70 -5.55 8.74
C SER A 401 -14.48 -4.19 8.06
N LEU A 402 -15.10 -3.11 8.57
CA LEU A 402 -14.97 -1.76 8.01
C LEU A 402 -14.34 -0.80 9.02
N GLN A 403 -13.51 0.10 8.52
CA GLN A 403 -13.05 1.29 9.24
C GLN A 403 -13.68 2.57 8.68
N TYR A 404 -13.72 3.62 9.49
CA TYR A 404 -14.34 4.91 9.15
C TYR A 404 -13.39 6.04 9.50
N GLU A 405 -13.24 6.98 8.58
CA GLU A 405 -12.34 8.13 8.72
C GLU A 405 -13.05 9.42 8.33
N ASN A 406 -12.76 10.52 9.04
CA ASN A 406 -13.54 11.75 8.92
C ASN A 406 -13.17 12.58 7.66
N ASP A 407 -14.00 12.48 6.61
CA ASP A 407 -13.86 13.25 5.36
C ASP A 407 -14.17 14.73 5.54
N ASP A 408 -15.10 15.10 6.42
CA ASP A 408 -15.42 16.52 6.68
C ASP A 408 -14.19 17.27 7.23
N LEU A 409 -13.34 16.58 7.98
CA LEU A 409 -12.06 17.09 8.47
C LEU A 409 -10.97 17.05 7.38
N MET A 410 -10.63 15.86 6.90
CA MET A 410 -9.42 15.68 6.07
C MET A 410 -9.54 16.33 4.70
N ARG A 411 -10.70 16.26 4.04
CA ARG A 411 -10.91 16.92 2.74
C ARG A 411 -10.70 18.42 2.83
N SER A 412 -11.18 19.01 3.92
CA SER A 412 -11.03 20.44 4.21
C SER A 412 -9.56 20.78 4.51
N ASP A 413 -8.89 19.98 5.32
CA ASP A 413 -7.47 20.15 5.71
C ASP A 413 -6.52 20.11 4.50
N PHE A 414 -6.69 19.13 3.61
CA PHE A 414 -5.88 19.03 2.39
C PHE A 414 -6.32 19.97 1.27
N HIS A 415 -7.50 20.59 1.37
CA HIS A 415 -8.20 21.19 0.24
C HIS A 415 -8.18 20.29 -1.01
N SER A 416 -8.44 18.99 -0.81
CA SER A 416 -8.36 17.96 -1.84
C SER A 416 -9.42 16.88 -1.62
N ASP A 417 -10.07 16.47 -2.69
CA ASP A 417 -11.05 15.37 -2.73
C ASP A 417 -10.48 14.08 -3.36
N ASP A 418 -9.17 14.03 -3.63
CA ASP A 418 -8.47 12.84 -4.14
C ASP A 418 -7.29 12.45 -3.24
N TYR A 419 -7.58 12.32 -1.95
CA TYR A 419 -6.68 11.74 -0.95
C TYR A 419 -7.10 10.31 -0.61
N ALA A 420 -6.13 9.52 -0.12
CA ALA A 420 -6.33 8.17 0.41
C ALA A 420 -5.69 8.04 1.80
N ILE A 421 -5.99 6.92 2.48
CA ILE A 421 -5.41 6.56 3.76
C ILE A 421 -4.34 5.49 3.54
N ALA A 422 -3.12 5.75 4.00
CA ALA A 422 -2.03 4.77 4.01
C ALA A 422 -1.93 4.10 5.38
N CYS A 423 -1.80 2.77 5.39
CA CYS A 423 -1.85 1.94 6.61
C CYS A 423 -3.23 2.09 7.28
N CYS A 424 -3.27 2.51 8.55
CA CYS A 424 -4.52 2.63 9.30
C CYS A 424 -5.22 3.99 9.10
N VAL A 425 -4.51 5.10 9.35
CA VAL A 425 -5.13 6.42 9.63
C VAL A 425 -4.39 7.63 9.02
N SER A 426 -3.35 7.44 8.20
CA SER A 426 -2.55 8.58 7.71
C SER A 426 -2.94 8.98 6.29
N PRO A 427 -3.58 10.14 6.12
CA PRO A 427 -4.00 10.61 4.81
C PRO A 427 -2.82 11.12 3.96
N MET A 428 -2.94 10.95 2.65
CA MET A 428 -2.06 11.55 1.65
C MET A 428 -2.83 11.88 0.37
N VAL A 429 -2.48 12.98 -0.29
CA VAL A 429 -2.97 13.26 -1.65
C VAL A 429 -2.30 12.30 -2.63
N ILE A 430 -3.11 11.51 -3.34
CA ILE A 430 -2.64 10.35 -4.12
C ILE A 430 -1.68 10.79 -5.23
N GLY A 431 -0.53 10.12 -5.32
CA GLY A 431 0.48 10.39 -6.34
C GLY A 431 1.12 11.78 -6.26
N LYS A 432 0.90 12.52 -5.16
CA LYS A 432 1.49 13.85 -4.88
C LYS A 432 2.21 13.90 -3.53
N GLN A 433 1.96 12.94 -2.64
CA GLN A 433 2.55 12.85 -1.31
C GLN A 433 2.95 11.40 -0.99
N MET A 434 3.88 11.24 -0.07
CA MET A 434 4.24 9.99 0.62
C MET A 434 4.70 10.33 2.04
N GLN A 435 4.78 9.34 2.93
CA GLN A 435 5.36 9.55 4.27
C GLN A 435 6.57 8.65 4.51
N PHE A 436 7.56 9.17 5.24
CA PHE A 436 8.59 8.35 5.85
C PHE A 436 8.05 7.75 7.14
N PHE A 437 7.87 6.43 7.14
CA PHE A 437 7.22 5.72 8.22
C PHE A 437 8.10 5.69 9.48
N GLY A 438 7.56 6.15 10.60
CA GLY A 438 8.30 6.22 11.87
C GLY A 438 8.02 5.08 12.85
N ALA A 439 7.06 4.19 12.61
CA ALA A 439 6.50 3.33 13.66
C ALA A 439 6.02 4.13 14.88
N ARG A 440 6.54 3.87 16.10
CA ARG A 440 6.12 4.55 17.33
C ARG A 440 7.22 4.61 18.39
N ALA A 441 7.14 5.62 19.26
CA ALA A 441 7.90 5.72 20.50
C ALA A 441 7.01 5.38 21.71
N ASN A 442 7.60 4.80 22.76
CA ASN A 442 6.88 4.36 23.95
C ASN A 442 6.94 5.44 25.06
N LEU A 443 5.95 6.31 25.08
CA LEU A 443 5.87 7.40 26.05
C LEU A 443 5.67 6.90 27.50
N ALA A 444 4.99 5.76 27.68
CA ALA A 444 4.80 5.16 29.00
C ALA A 444 6.13 4.67 29.59
N LYS A 445 7.00 4.03 28.79
CA LYS A 445 8.35 3.66 29.24
C LYS A 445 9.23 4.88 29.50
N THR A 446 9.05 5.94 28.72
CA THR A 446 9.77 7.21 28.92
C THR A 446 9.43 7.85 30.27
N LEU A 447 8.16 7.79 30.70
CA LEU A 447 7.76 8.18 32.06
C LEU A 447 8.46 7.33 33.13
N LEU A 448 8.56 6.01 32.95
CA LEU A 448 9.30 5.16 33.90
C LEU A 448 10.79 5.50 33.93
N TYR A 449 11.39 5.90 32.82
CA TYR A 449 12.78 6.35 32.77
C TYR A 449 12.97 7.68 33.50
N ALA A 450 12.02 8.59 33.35
CA ALA A 450 12.00 9.86 34.06
C ALA A 450 11.96 9.68 35.59
N ILE A 451 11.26 8.65 36.06
CA ILE A 451 11.22 8.30 37.50
C ILE A 451 12.52 7.60 37.92
N ASN A 452 13.03 6.67 37.12
CA ASN A 452 14.13 5.77 37.47
C ASN A 452 15.53 6.29 37.06
N GLY A 453 15.67 7.59 36.78
CA GLY A 453 16.98 8.17 36.44
C GLY A 453 17.56 7.66 35.10
N GLY A 454 16.70 7.31 34.14
CA GLY A 454 17.07 6.77 32.84
C GLY A 454 17.43 5.27 32.82
N VAL A 455 17.27 4.57 33.94
CA VAL A 455 17.50 3.13 34.06
C VAL A 455 16.24 2.36 33.68
N ASP A 456 16.40 1.33 32.85
CA ASP A 456 15.30 0.45 32.47
C ASP A 456 14.79 -0.39 33.63
N GLU A 457 13.47 -0.38 33.85
CA GLU A 457 12.84 -1.00 35.00
C GLU A 457 12.90 -2.53 34.97
N LYS A 458 13.09 -3.14 33.80
CA LYS A 458 13.17 -4.61 33.61
C LYS A 458 14.59 -5.09 33.41
N LEU A 459 15.31 -4.49 32.46
CA LEU A 459 16.66 -4.87 32.08
C LEU A 459 17.73 -4.40 33.07
N LYS A 460 17.40 -3.43 33.93
CA LYS A 460 18.32 -2.84 34.92
C LYS A 460 19.61 -2.28 34.29
N ILE A 461 19.49 -1.73 33.08
CA ILE A 461 20.59 -1.07 32.35
C ILE A 461 20.29 0.42 32.19
N GLN A 462 21.34 1.25 32.10
CA GLN A 462 21.19 2.65 31.74
C GLN A 462 20.85 2.76 30.25
N VAL A 463 19.68 3.34 29.93
CA VAL A 463 19.24 3.55 28.54
C VAL A 463 19.21 5.04 28.22
N GLY A 464 18.40 5.79 28.98
CA GLY A 464 18.32 7.24 28.87
C GLY A 464 19.47 7.96 29.59
N PRO A 465 19.49 9.30 29.56
CA PRO A 465 20.45 10.11 30.29
C PRO A 465 20.45 9.75 31.78
N LYS A 466 21.63 9.73 32.39
CA LYS A 466 21.76 9.45 33.82
C LYS A 466 21.35 10.69 34.61
N THR A 467 20.23 10.60 35.31
CA THR A 467 19.75 11.61 36.26
C THR A 467 19.52 10.97 37.63
N ASP A 468 19.34 11.78 38.66
CA ASP A 468 18.97 11.25 39.97
C ASP A 468 17.54 10.69 39.91
N PRO A 469 17.31 9.44 40.38
CA PRO A 469 15.97 8.88 40.42
C PRO A 469 15.12 9.60 41.47
N LEU A 470 13.82 9.70 41.21
CA LEU A 470 12.86 10.22 42.18
C LEU A 470 12.63 9.17 43.27
N ARG A 471 12.95 9.52 44.53
CA ARG A 471 12.96 8.58 45.67
C ARG A 471 11.91 8.87 46.73
N ASP A 472 11.10 9.90 46.54
CA ASP A 472 10.04 10.26 47.46
C ASP A 472 9.03 9.12 47.61
N GLU A 473 8.51 8.94 48.83
CA GLU A 473 7.50 7.90 49.12
C GLU A 473 6.21 8.11 48.32
N VAL A 474 5.87 9.38 48.07
CA VAL A 474 4.74 9.80 47.23
C VAL A 474 5.28 10.71 46.15
N LEU A 475 5.04 10.35 44.89
CA LEU A 475 5.46 11.14 43.74
C LEU A 475 4.62 12.42 43.63
N ASP A 476 5.31 13.54 43.51
CA ASP A 476 4.70 14.84 43.18
C ASP A 476 4.53 14.99 41.66
N TYR A 477 3.36 15.47 41.22
CA TYR A 477 3.02 15.57 39.80
C TYR A 477 3.95 16.51 39.04
N ASP A 478 4.18 17.72 39.58
CA ASP A 478 4.99 18.74 38.89
C ASP A 478 6.45 18.30 38.76
N THR A 479 6.98 17.65 39.81
CA THR A 479 8.32 17.06 39.80
C THR A 479 8.46 15.94 38.76
N VAL A 480 7.49 15.01 38.69
CA VAL A 480 7.50 13.94 37.69
C VAL A 480 7.34 14.50 36.29
N MET A 481 6.46 15.47 36.09
CA MET A 481 6.20 16.06 34.78
C MET A 481 7.42 16.82 34.25
N ALA A 482 8.13 17.57 35.11
CA ALA A 482 9.37 18.23 34.75
C ALA A 482 10.47 17.23 34.36
N SER A 483 10.58 16.09 35.06
CA SER A 483 11.48 15.02 34.65
C SER A 483 11.04 14.39 33.32
N LEU A 484 9.75 14.11 33.14
CA LEU A 484 9.22 13.53 31.90
C LEU A 484 9.52 14.42 30.69
N ASP A 485 9.32 15.73 30.80
CA ASP A 485 9.60 16.70 29.73
C ASP A 485 11.08 16.63 29.28
N HIS A 486 12.00 16.60 30.24
CA HIS A 486 13.43 16.40 29.96
C HIS A 486 13.72 15.06 29.25
N PHE A 487 13.06 13.97 29.64
CA PHE A 487 13.21 12.68 28.96
C PHE A 487 12.50 12.63 27.60
N MET A 488 11.45 13.43 27.39
CA MET A 488 10.81 13.59 26.08
C MET A 488 11.71 14.32 25.09
N ASP A 489 12.47 15.33 25.52
CA ASP A 489 13.50 15.97 24.69
C ASP A 489 14.54 14.95 24.22
N TRP A 490 15.08 14.16 25.14
CA TRP A 490 16.02 13.09 24.79
C TRP A 490 15.39 12.07 23.83
N LEU A 491 14.17 11.62 24.11
CA LEU A 491 13.47 10.66 23.26
C LEU A 491 13.28 11.20 21.85
N ALA A 492 12.88 12.47 21.70
CA ALA A 492 12.67 13.11 20.41
C ALA A 492 13.96 13.13 19.58
N VAL A 493 15.10 13.47 20.20
CA VAL A 493 16.41 13.42 19.54
C VAL A 493 16.73 12.00 19.09
N GLN A 494 16.64 11.01 19.99
CA GLN A 494 16.94 9.62 19.64
C GLN A 494 16.05 9.09 18.52
N TYR A 495 14.77 9.44 18.56
CA TYR A 495 13.79 8.97 17.59
C TYR A 495 14.04 9.57 16.21
N ILE A 496 14.16 10.90 16.12
CA ILE A 496 14.39 11.58 14.84
C ILE A 496 15.76 11.23 14.26
N SER A 497 16.81 11.11 15.08
CA SER A 497 18.11 10.68 14.60
C SER A 497 18.08 9.26 14.02
N ALA A 498 17.31 8.33 14.62
CA ALA A 498 17.13 7.01 14.05
C ALA A 498 16.36 7.06 12.72
N LEU A 499 15.29 7.86 12.64
CA LEU A 499 14.50 8.02 11.42
C LEU A 499 15.20 8.77 10.28
N ASN A 500 16.23 9.57 10.58
CA ASN A 500 17.05 10.22 9.55
C ASN A 500 18.06 9.23 8.91
N ILE A 501 18.47 8.20 9.66
CA ILE A 501 19.36 7.15 9.16
C ILE A 501 18.59 6.14 8.30
N ILE A 502 17.38 5.78 8.75
CA ILE A 502 16.44 4.92 8.02
C ILE A 502 15.90 5.63 6.78
#